data_AF-A0AA85F068-F1
#
_entry.id   AF-A0AA85F068-F1
#
_cell.length_a   1.000
_cell.length_b   1.000
_cell.length_c   1.000
_cell.angle_alpha   90.00
_cell.angle_beta   90.00
_cell.angle_gamma   90.00
#
_symmetry.space_group_name_H-M   'P 1'
#
loop_
_entity.id
_entity.type
_entity.pdbx_description
1 polymer ?
#
loop_
_entity_poly.entity_id
_entity_poly.type
_entity_poly.pdbx_seq_one_letter_code
_entity_poly.pdbx_strand_id
1 'polypeptide(L)' 'MSETPDRLISLEELETMFKDRYTDKDVNYQKYLSNANVPPPIIPHWEKRKFYSLVDLIHLCCRITTDFKEITSDATVWI' A
#
# COMPACT_ATOMS: atom_id res chain seq x y z
N MET A 1 4.52 -26.06 -2.71
CA MET A 1 4.92 -24.89 -1.91
C MET A 1 6.38 -25.10 -1.58
N SER A 2 7.31 -24.39 -2.22
CA SER A 2 8.74 -24.57 -1.95
C SER A 2 9.08 -23.84 -0.66
N GLU A 3 9.22 -24.59 0.43
CA GLU A 3 9.86 -24.13 1.65
C GLU A 3 11.31 -23.77 1.30
N THR A 4 11.59 -22.50 1.04
CA THR A 4 12.95 -22.00 1.12
C THR A 4 13.32 -22.03 2.60
N PRO A 5 14.34 -22.78 3.02
CA PRO A 5 14.77 -22.75 4.41
C PRO A 5 15.12 -21.30 4.77
N ASP A 6 14.85 -20.90 6.00
CA ASP A 6 15.34 -19.64 6.59
C ASP A 6 16.87 -19.65 6.55
N ARG A 7 17.42 -19.37 5.37
CA ARG A 7 18.85 -19.32 5.15
C ARG A 7 19.31 -18.04 5.82
N LEU A 8 20.06 -18.19 6.90
CA LEU A 8 20.83 -17.10 7.49
C LEU A 8 21.84 -16.64 6.45
N ILE A 9 21.57 -15.49 5.82
CA ILE A 9 22.49 -14.82 4.91
C ILE A 9 23.51 -14.06 5.76
N SER A 10 24.80 -14.27 5.52
CA SER A 10 25.85 -13.54 6.24
C SER A 10 25.95 -12.09 5.78
N LEU A 11 26.53 -11.24 6.62
CA LEU A 11 26.79 -9.84 6.26
C LEU A 11 27.67 -9.73 5.01
N GLU A 12 28.74 -10.54 4.95
CA GLU A 12 29.68 -10.57 3.82
C GLU A 12 29.00 -11.01 2.51
N GLU A 13 28.06 -11.96 2.59
CA GLU A 13 27.26 -12.37 1.44
C GLU A 13 26.38 -11.21 0.95
N LEU A 14 25.74 -10.46 1.86
CA LEU A 14 24.95 -9.27 1.49
C LEU A 14 25.81 -8.16 0.89
N GLU A 15 26.98 -7.88 1.48
CA GLU A 15 27.93 -6.88 0.98
C GLU A 15 28.40 -7.23 -0.43
N THR A 16 28.68 -8.51 -0.68
CA THR A 16 29.07 -9.00 -2.01
C THR A 16 27.91 -8.92 -3.00
N MET A 17 26.72 -9.35 -2.59
CA MET A 17 25.53 -9.41 -3.44
C MET A 17 25.06 -8.01 -3.87
N PHE A 18 25.31 -7.00 -3.02
CA PHE A 18 24.94 -5.61 -3.26
C PHE A 18 26.13 -4.67 -3.43
N LYS A 19 27.32 -5.18 -3.77
CA LYS A 19 28.55 -4.40 -3.89
C LYS A 19 28.45 -3.22 -4.85
N ASP A 20 27.62 -3.35 -5.88
CA ASP A 20 27.42 -2.35 -6.93
C ASP A 20 26.19 -1.46 -6.66
N ARG A 21 25.50 -1.62 -5.51
CA ARG A 21 24.27 -0.88 -5.19
C ARG A 21 24.51 0.64 -5.23
N TYR A 22 23.61 1.36 -5.90
CA TYR A 22 23.68 2.81 -6.09
C TYR A 22 24.91 3.32 -6.87
N THR A 23 25.63 2.45 -7.57
CA THR A 23 26.71 2.84 -8.48
C THR A 23 26.19 3.00 -9.91
N ASP A 24 27.08 3.36 -10.85
CA ASP A 24 26.83 3.36 -12.29
C ASP A 24 26.46 1.98 -12.86
N LYS A 25 26.87 0.90 -12.18
CA LYS A 25 26.58 -0.48 -12.57
C LYS A 25 25.22 -0.98 -12.09
N ASP A 26 24.59 -0.29 -11.13
CA ASP A 26 23.25 -0.66 -10.65
C ASP A 26 22.19 -0.22 -11.66
N VAL A 27 21.77 -1.17 -12.49
CA VAL A 27 20.77 -0.96 -13.55
C VAL A 27 19.46 -0.39 -13.01
N ASN A 28 19.04 -0.78 -11.81
CA ASN A 28 17.78 -0.30 -11.23
C ASN A 28 17.94 1.14 -10.76
N TYR A 29 19.07 1.46 -10.14
CA TYR A 29 19.38 2.82 -9.74
C TYR A 29 19.55 3.75 -10.94
N GLN A 30 20.24 3.32 -12.00
CA GLN A 30 20.39 4.11 -13.22
C GLN A 30 19.04 4.37 -13.92
N LYS A 31 18.13 3.37 -13.93
CA LYS A 31 16.75 3.57 -14.40
C LYS A 31 15.99 4.57 -13.54
N TYR A 32 16.14 4.49 -12.22
CA TYR A 32 15.51 5.45 -11.30
C TYR A 32 16.00 6.88 -11.55
N LEU A 33 17.31 7.08 -11.70
CA LEU A 33 17.89 8.40 -12.03
C LEU A 33 17.39 8.93 -13.38
N SER A 34 17.15 8.04 -14.35
CA SER A 34 16.61 8.40 -15.66
C SER A 34 15.12 8.78 -15.61
N ASN A 35 14.41 8.35 -14.57
CA ASN A 35 12.97 8.60 -14.39
C ASN A 35 12.76 9.95 -13.70
N ALA A 36 13.15 11.03 -14.39
CA ALA A 36 13.03 12.38 -13.87
C ALA A 36 11.55 12.76 -13.67
N ASN A 37 11.23 13.19 -12.45
CA ASN A 37 10.04 13.96 -12.09
C ASN A 37 8.73 13.40 -12.63
N VAL A 38 8.40 12.17 -12.25
CA VAL A 38 7.02 11.68 -12.39
C VAL A 38 6.13 12.68 -11.63
N PRO A 39 5.24 13.43 -12.31
CA PRO A 39 4.37 14.37 -11.63
C PRO A 39 3.47 13.60 -10.67
N PRO A 40 3.03 14.22 -9.56
CA PRO A 40 2.07 13.58 -8.68
C PRO A 40 0.83 13.17 -9.47
N PRO A 41 0.19 12.02 -9.13
CA PRO A 41 -0.96 11.54 -9.86
C PRO A 41 -2.08 12.58 -9.82
N ILE A 42 -2.56 12.99 -11.00
CA ILE A 42 -3.72 13.87 -11.12
C ILE A 42 -4.96 13.01 -11.02
N ILE A 43 -5.82 13.28 -10.03
CA ILE A 43 -7.11 12.60 -9.91
C ILE A 43 -8.14 13.37 -10.75
N PRO A 44 -8.57 12.84 -11.92
CA PRO A 44 -9.58 13.51 -12.73
C PRO A 44 -10.90 13.59 -11.95
N HIS A 45 -11.63 14.69 -12.16
CA HIS A 45 -12.95 14.91 -11.55
C HIS A 45 -12.98 14.89 -10.02
N TRP A 46 -11.93 15.39 -9.35
CA TRP A 46 -11.91 15.55 -7.90
C TRP A 46 -13.16 16.27 -7.36
N GLU A 47 -13.60 17.33 -8.05
CA GLU A 47 -14.82 18.07 -7.72
C GLU A 47 -16.10 17.21 -7.78
N LYS A 48 -16.16 16.18 -8.63
CA LYS A 48 -17.32 15.25 -8.68
C LYS A 48 -17.41 14.34 -7.44
N ARG A 49 -16.32 14.22 -6.66
CA ARG A 49 -16.33 13.47 -5.39
C ARG A 49 -16.81 14.32 -4.21
N LYS A 50 -16.88 15.64 -4.34
CA LYS A 50 -17.36 16.53 -3.27
C LYS A 50 -18.87 16.66 -3.23
N PHE A 51 -19.55 16.32 -4.33
CA PHE A 51 -21.00 16.33 -4.41
C PHE A 51 -21.54 14.92 -4.16
N TYR A 52 -21.40 14.46 -2.92
CA TYR A 52 -22.32 13.44 -2.43
C TYR A 52 -23.67 14.13 -2.20
N SER A 53 -24.74 13.61 -2.80
CA SER A 53 -26.06 14.09 -2.44
C SER A 53 -26.31 13.79 -0.95
N LEU A 54 -27.25 14.52 -0.32
CA LEU A 54 -27.65 14.24 1.06
C LEU A 54 -28.02 12.76 1.24
N VAL A 55 -28.58 12.15 0.19
CA VAL A 55 -28.95 10.73 0.12
C VAL A 55 -27.70 9.84 0.16
N ASP A 56 -26.65 10.16 -0.61
CA ASP A 56 -25.39 9.38 -0.59
C ASP A 56 -24.69 9.44 0.77
N LEU A 57 -24.73 10.59 1.43
CA LEU A 57 -24.20 10.76 2.79
C LEU A 57 -25.02 9.97 3.81
N ILE A 58 -26.35 9.99 3.71
CA ILE A 58 -27.23 9.20 4.59
C ILE A 58 -26.99 7.70 4.39
N HIS A 59 -26.90 7.23 3.14
CA HIS A 59 -26.61 5.83 2.85
C HIS A 59 -25.23 5.40 3.34
N LEU A 60 -24.21 6.24 3.22
CA LEU A 60 -22.87 5.98 3.76
C LEU A 60 -22.90 5.90 5.30
N CYS A 61 -23.56 6.85 5.96
CA CYS A 61 -23.76 6.81 7.41
C CYS A 61 -24.50 5.55 7.85
N CYS A 62 -25.58 5.17 7.16
CA CYS A 62 -26.32 3.94 7.46
C CYS A 62 -25.43 2.70 7.32
N ARG A 63 -24.64 2.57 6.24
CA ARG A 63 -23.71 1.44 6.06
C ARG A 63 -22.67 1.37 7.17
N ILE A 64 -21.99 2.48 7.46
CA ILE A 64 -21.00 2.54 8.56
C ILE A 64 -21.63 2.14 9.90
N THR A 65 -22.86 2.59 10.20
CA THR A 65 -23.53 2.24 11.45
C THR A 65 -24.01 0.79 11.52
N THR A 66 -24.37 0.19 10.38
CA THR A 66 -24.74 -1.23 10.30
C THR A 66 -23.51 -2.11 10.47
N ASP A 67 -22.44 -1.80 9.76
CA ASP A 67 -21.17 -2.52 9.86
C ASP A 67 -20.61 -2.44 11.30
N PHE A 68 -20.72 -1.28 11.95
CA PHE A 68 -20.34 -1.12 13.36
C PHE A 68 -21.20 -1.95 14.31
N LYS A 69 -22.52 -2.02 14.07
CA LYS A 69 -23.44 -2.86 14.86
C LYS A 69 -23.13 -4.35 14.70
N GLU A 70 -22.87 -4.82 13.49
CA GLU A 70 -22.48 -6.21 13.23
C GLU A 70 -21.19 -6.57 13.97
N ILE A 71 -20.16 -5.72 13.89
CA ILE A 71 -18.89 -5.90 14.62
C ILE A 71 -19.12 -5.97 16.14
N THR A 72 -19.99 -5.11 16.70
CA THR A 72 -20.29 -5.14 18.13
C THR A 72 -21.16 -6.32 18.56
N SER A 73 -22.06 -6.81 17.70
CA SER A 73 -22.85 -7.99 18.00
C SER A 73 -22.00 -9.27 18.03
N ASP A 74 -21.01 -9.36 17.13
CA ASP A 74 -20.07 -10.48 17.08
C ASP A 74 -19.14 -10.48 18.30
N ALA A 75 -18.73 -9.29 18.77
CA ALA A 75 -17.99 -9.13 20.02
C ALA A 75 -18.79 -9.47 21.30
N THR A 76 -20.13 -9.47 21.25
CA THR A 76 -20.99 -9.83 22.39
C THR A 76 -21.21 -11.34 22.52
N VAL A 77 -20.87 -12.12 21.48
CA VAL A 77 -20.96 -13.59 21.49
C VAL A 77 -19.75 -14.25 22.19
N TRP A 78 -18.70 -13.48 22.47
CA TRP A 78 -17.45 -13.96 23.10
C TRP A 78 -17.26 -13.52 24.57
N ILE A 79 -18.32 -13.12 25.28
CA ILE A 79 -18.31 -12.88 26.75
C ILE A 79 -19.24 -13.87 27.44
#